data_AF-A0A6B3I6L2-F1
#
_entry.id   AF-A0A6B3I6L2-F1
#
_cell.length_a   1.000
_cell.length_b   1.000
_cell.length_c   1.000
_cell.angle_alpha   90.00
_cell.angle_beta   90.00
_cell.angle_gamma   90.00
#
_symmetry.space_group_name_H-M   'P 1'
#
loop_
_entity.id
_entity.type
_entity.pdbx_description
1 polymer ?
#
loop_
_entity_poly.entity_id
_entity_poly.type
_entity_poly.pdbx_seq_one_letter_code
_entity_poly.pdbx_strand_id
1 'polypeptide(L)'
;RLPVPVSVLPDDPALSAPTVAQITAALDGTVLLGDDAGLARDALDFVFGGAMLPNLLNALTPGCMVVTPGDRADLVVGSLAAHSAGTPPIAGILLTLNERPGEEILTLAARLAPGTPVVSVAGGSFPTAAELFTLEGK
;
A
#
# COMPACT_ATOMS: atom_id res chain seq x y z
N ARG A 1 -29.13 36.52 -3.73
CA ARG A 1 -28.44 35.61 -4.66
C ARG A 1 -26.97 35.93 -4.56
N LEU A 2 -26.12 34.95 -4.21
CA LEU A 2 -24.67 35.14 -4.27
C LEU A 2 -24.28 35.27 -5.75
N PRO A 3 -23.40 36.22 -6.11
CA PRO A 3 -23.06 36.53 -7.51
C PRO A 3 -22.15 35.48 -8.17
N VAL A 4 -21.78 34.41 -7.47
CA VAL A 4 -20.86 33.37 -7.93
C VAL A 4 -21.49 32.01 -7.66
N PRO A 5 -21.40 31.03 -8.58
CA PRO A 5 -21.84 29.66 -8.30
C PRO A 5 -21.08 29.12 -7.09
N VAL A 6 -21.81 28.66 -6.08
CA VAL A 6 -21.25 27.96 -4.93
C VAL A 6 -21.67 26.51 -5.04
N SER A 7 -20.69 25.63 -5.15
CA SER A 7 -20.87 24.18 -5.10
C SER A 7 -20.21 23.67 -3.83
N VAL A 8 -20.84 22.71 -3.15
CA VAL A 8 -20.25 22.00 -2.02
C VAL A 8 -19.99 20.56 -2.47
N LEU A 9 -18.75 20.11 -2.29
CA LEU A 9 -18.39 18.71 -2.47
C LEU A 9 -18.35 18.08 -1.06
N PRO A 10 -19.05 16.96 -0.82
CA PRO A 10 -18.91 16.24 0.44
C PRO A 10 -17.48 15.72 0.57
N ASP A 11 -16.98 15.68 1.80
CA ASP A 11 -15.69 15.10 2.12
C ASP A 11 -15.74 13.59 1.81
N ASP A 12 -14.91 13.13 0.86
CA ASP A 12 -14.80 11.72 0.45
C ASP A 12 -13.34 11.29 0.60
N PRO A 13 -13.02 10.28 1.44
CA PRO A 13 -11.66 9.81 1.65
C PRO A 13 -10.93 9.41 0.38
N ALA A 14 -11.64 8.97 -0.66
CA ALA A 14 -11.04 8.63 -1.93
C ALA A 14 -10.51 9.86 -2.69
N LEU A 15 -11.05 11.05 -2.44
CA LEU A 15 -10.60 12.29 -3.10
C LEU A 15 -9.28 12.83 -2.53
N SER A 16 -8.92 12.44 -1.32
CA SER A 16 -7.70 12.83 -0.62
C SER A 16 -6.70 11.67 -0.46
N ALA A 17 -7.02 10.48 -0.95
CA ALA A 17 -6.13 9.33 -0.89
C ALA A 17 -4.91 9.53 -1.80
N PRO A 18 -3.67 9.37 -1.31
CA PRO A 18 -2.51 9.41 -2.16
C PRO A 18 -2.40 8.13 -3.00
N THR A 19 -1.85 8.26 -4.20
CA THR A 19 -1.47 7.10 -5.02
C THR A 19 -0.25 6.38 -4.44
N VAL A 20 -0.08 5.09 -4.76
CA VAL A 20 1.14 4.34 -4.40
C VAL A 20 2.39 5.02 -4.95
N ALA A 21 2.32 5.64 -6.14
CA ALA A 21 3.39 6.43 -6.72
C ALA A 21 3.76 7.65 -5.85
N GLN A 22 2.76 8.40 -5.37
CA GLN A 22 2.97 9.54 -4.48
C GLN A 22 3.57 9.11 -3.14
N ILE A 23 3.08 8.01 -2.56
CA ILE A 23 3.67 7.42 -1.33
C ILE A 23 5.13 7.04 -1.56
N THR A 24 5.41 6.36 -2.68
CA THR A 24 6.76 5.94 -3.04
C THR A 24 7.70 7.15 -3.14
N ALA A 25 7.26 8.22 -3.82
CA ALA A 25 8.06 9.44 -3.95
C ALA A 25 8.25 10.16 -2.62
N ALA A 26 7.21 10.23 -1.77
CA ALA A 26 7.28 10.92 -0.48
C ALA A 26 8.23 10.24 0.52
N LEU A 27 8.34 8.91 0.46
CA LEU A 27 9.14 8.11 1.39
C LEU A 27 10.52 7.72 0.83
N ASP A 28 10.93 8.29 -0.31
CA ASP A 28 12.14 7.88 -1.05
C ASP A 28 12.20 6.35 -1.29
N GLY A 29 11.05 5.78 -1.64
CA GLY A 29 10.85 4.34 -1.77
C GLY A 29 11.46 3.76 -3.04
N THR A 30 11.94 2.51 -2.94
CA THR A 30 12.36 1.69 -4.07
C THR A 30 11.24 0.73 -4.47
N VAL A 31 10.75 0.83 -5.72
CA VAL A 31 9.80 -0.12 -6.27
C VAL A 31 10.52 -1.45 -6.54
N LEU A 32 10.08 -2.52 -5.88
CA LEU A 32 10.62 -3.88 -6.07
C LEU A 32 9.80 -4.66 -7.11
N LEU A 33 8.47 -4.48 -7.08
CA LEU A 33 7.51 -5.08 -7.98
C LEU A 33 6.41 -4.06 -8.31
N GLY A 34 5.71 -4.25 -9.42
CA GLY A 34 4.61 -3.41 -9.86
C GLY A 34 4.82 -2.84 -11.26
N ASP A 35 3.76 -2.28 -11.81
CA ASP A 35 3.76 -1.50 -13.05
C ASP A 35 3.12 -0.12 -12.82
N ASP A 36 3.09 0.72 -13.86
CA ASP A 36 2.54 2.08 -13.77
C ASP A 36 1.05 2.08 -13.36
N ALA A 37 0.29 1.06 -13.78
CA ALA A 37 -1.13 0.96 -13.43
C ALA A 37 -1.33 0.58 -11.96
N GLY A 38 -0.48 -0.29 -11.42
CA GLY A 38 -0.44 -0.61 -10.00
C GLY A 38 -0.01 0.58 -9.15
N LEU A 39 1.04 1.30 -9.59
CA LEU A 39 1.53 2.50 -8.89
C LEU A 39 0.52 3.65 -8.91
N ALA A 40 -0.38 3.70 -9.90
CA ALA A 40 -1.45 4.69 -9.98
C ALA A 40 -2.68 4.38 -9.09
N ARG A 41 -2.70 3.26 -8.36
CA ARG A 41 -3.82 2.94 -7.43
C ARG A 41 -3.80 3.88 -6.22
N ASP A 42 -4.98 4.27 -5.78
CA ASP A 42 -5.18 5.03 -4.54
C ASP A 42 -5.04 4.12 -3.32
N ALA A 43 -4.25 4.57 -2.34
CA ALA A 43 -4.14 3.92 -1.04
C ALA A 43 -5.21 4.48 -0.10
N LEU A 44 -6.36 3.81 -0.05
CA LEU A 44 -7.54 4.27 0.69
C LEU A 44 -7.44 4.07 2.21
N ASP A 45 -6.55 3.17 2.64
CA ASP A 45 -6.35 2.79 4.04
C ASP A 45 -4.95 2.18 4.23
N PHE A 46 -4.49 2.06 5.47
CA PHE A 46 -3.19 1.46 5.81
C PHE A 46 -3.36 0.34 6.83
N VAL A 47 -2.97 -0.88 6.44
CA VAL A 47 -3.04 -2.06 7.33
C VAL A 47 -1.63 -2.45 7.76
N PHE A 48 -1.33 -2.30 9.04
CA PHE A 48 -0.01 -2.59 9.59
C PHE A 48 0.13 -4.07 10.00
N GLY A 49 1.01 -4.78 9.31
CA GLY A 49 1.35 -6.20 9.51
C GLY A 49 2.20 -6.48 10.74
N GLY A 50 1.71 -6.08 11.92
CA GLY A 50 2.34 -6.39 13.22
C GLY A 50 1.98 -7.76 13.79
N ALA A 51 0.93 -8.40 13.26
CA ALA A 51 0.46 -9.71 13.71
C ALA A 51 0.88 -10.84 12.75
N MET A 52 0.46 -12.07 13.08
CA MET A 52 0.56 -13.22 12.20
C MET A 52 -0.46 -13.16 11.05
N LEU A 53 -0.17 -13.87 9.96
CA LEU A 53 -0.95 -13.85 8.72
C LEU A 53 -2.47 -14.00 8.91
N PRO A 54 -3.02 -14.94 9.71
CA PRO A 54 -4.47 -15.06 9.87
C PRO A 54 -5.14 -13.78 10.37
N ASN A 55 -4.48 -13.04 11.26
CA ASN A 55 -5.00 -11.78 11.77
C ASN A 55 -4.88 -10.67 10.72
N LEU A 56 -3.79 -10.64 9.97
CA LEU A 56 -3.63 -9.69 8.87
C LEU A 56 -4.73 -9.87 7.81
N LEU A 57 -5.00 -11.11 7.40
CA LEU A 57 -6.01 -11.42 6.38
C LEU A 57 -7.40 -10.91 6.76
N ASN A 58 -7.77 -11.02 8.05
CA ASN A 58 -9.03 -10.49 8.56
C ASN A 58 -9.07 -8.95 8.64
N ALA A 59 -7.90 -8.31 8.66
CA ALA A 59 -7.77 -6.85 8.74
C ALA A 59 -7.65 -6.16 7.37
N LEU A 60 -7.48 -6.92 6.27
CA LEU A 60 -7.40 -6.34 4.93
C LEU A 60 -8.70 -5.62 4.57
N THR A 61 -8.57 -4.42 4.04
CA THR A 61 -9.67 -3.59 3.53
C THR A 61 -9.47 -3.30 2.04
N PRO A 62 -10.54 -3.12 1.24
CA PRO A 62 -10.39 -2.79 -0.18
C PRO A 62 -9.58 -1.50 -0.38
N GLY A 63 -8.58 -1.55 -1.27
CA GLY A 63 -7.72 -0.41 -1.57
C GLY A 63 -6.69 -0.10 -0.49
N CYS A 64 -6.51 -0.95 0.52
CA CYS A 64 -5.50 -0.68 1.55
C CYS A 64 -4.07 -0.89 1.03
N MET A 65 -3.13 -0.16 1.60
CA MET A 65 -1.70 -0.43 1.50
C MET A 65 -1.28 -1.25 2.73
N VAL A 66 -0.78 -2.46 2.51
CA VAL A 66 -0.25 -3.28 3.61
C VAL A 66 1.14 -2.80 3.98
N VAL A 67 1.38 -2.43 5.24
CA VAL A 67 2.67 -1.95 5.73
C VAL A 67 3.28 -2.99 6.65
N THR A 68 4.46 -3.51 6.33
CA THR A 68 5.10 -4.58 7.14
C THR A 68 6.63 -4.52 7.07
N PRO A 69 7.36 -5.02 8.07
CA PRO A 69 8.80 -5.27 7.95
C PRO A 69 9.16 -6.14 6.74
N GLY A 70 10.30 -5.87 6.12
CA GLY A 70 10.74 -6.57 4.91
C GLY A 70 11.13 -8.04 5.09
N ASP A 71 11.40 -8.48 6.32
CA ASP A 71 11.62 -9.89 6.69
C ASP A 71 10.31 -10.72 6.74
N ARG A 72 9.14 -10.08 6.72
CA ARG A 72 7.82 -10.75 6.76
C ARG A 72 7.36 -11.25 5.39
N ALA A 73 8.14 -12.14 4.80
CA ALA A 73 7.83 -12.80 3.53
C ALA A 73 6.46 -13.50 3.53
N ASP A 74 6.03 -14.04 4.67
CA ASP A 74 4.72 -14.67 4.86
C ASP A 74 3.57 -13.69 4.61
N LEU A 75 3.71 -12.45 5.10
CA LEU A 75 2.70 -11.41 4.93
C LEU A 75 2.67 -10.87 3.50
N VAL A 76 3.83 -10.76 2.84
CA VAL A 76 3.91 -10.37 1.42
C VAL A 76 3.16 -11.39 0.56
N VAL A 77 3.51 -12.67 0.66
CA VAL A 77 2.88 -13.73 -0.14
C VAL A 77 1.40 -13.85 0.20
N GLY A 78 1.04 -13.85 1.49
CA GLY A 78 -0.35 -13.98 1.92
C GLY A 78 -1.24 -12.83 1.47
N SER A 79 -0.75 -11.59 1.52
CA SER A 79 -1.50 -10.41 1.08
C SER A 79 -1.71 -10.41 -0.44
N LEU A 80 -0.68 -10.78 -1.22
CA LEU A 80 -0.80 -10.89 -2.67
C LEU A 80 -1.70 -12.06 -3.09
N ALA A 81 -1.68 -13.18 -2.36
CA ALA A 81 -2.60 -14.29 -2.57
C ALA A 81 -4.05 -13.84 -2.35
N ALA A 82 -4.31 -13.13 -1.24
CA ALA A 82 -5.64 -12.60 -0.92
C ALA A 82 -6.12 -11.60 -1.99
N HIS A 83 -5.25 -10.70 -2.43
CA HIS A 83 -5.52 -9.78 -3.54
C HIS A 83 -5.90 -10.55 -4.82
N SER A 84 -5.10 -11.55 -5.21
CA SER A 84 -5.36 -12.35 -6.41
C SER A 84 -6.65 -13.18 -6.32
N ALA A 85 -7.05 -13.58 -5.11
CA ALA A 85 -8.31 -14.28 -4.86
C ALA A 85 -9.53 -13.33 -4.84
N GLY A 86 -9.31 -12.02 -4.85
CA GLY A 86 -10.37 -11.00 -4.81
C GLY A 86 -10.93 -10.71 -3.41
N THR A 87 -10.24 -11.08 -2.34
CA THR A 87 -10.75 -11.03 -0.96
C THR A 87 -9.77 -10.40 0.04
N PRO A 88 -9.76 -9.06 0.20
CA PRO A 88 -10.17 -8.00 -0.74
C PRO A 88 -8.98 -7.52 -1.60
N PRO A 89 -9.23 -6.77 -2.71
CA PRO A 89 -8.15 -6.21 -3.52
C PRO A 89 -7.45 -5.06 -2.79
N ILE A 90 -6.16 -5.23 -2.48
CA ILE A 90 -5.27 -4.20 -1.92
C ILE A 90 -4.70 -3.25 -2.99
N ALA A 91 -4.29 -2.05 -2.58
CA ALA A 91 -3.55 -1.10 -3.42
C ALA A 91 -2.10 -1.54 -3.65
N GLY A 92 -1.43 -2.05 -2.62
CA GLY A 92 -0.03 -2.46 -2.68
C GLY A 92 0.53 -2.89 -1.33
N ILE A 93 1.84 -3.13 -1.31
CA ILE A 93 2.59 -3.50 -0.10
C ILE A 93 3.78 -2.55 0.08
N LEU A 94 3.95 -2.03 1.29
CA LEU A 94 5.07 -1.21 1.73
C LEU A 94 5.93 -1.97 2.74
N LEU A 95 7.20 -2.15 2.41
CA LEU A 95 8.19 -2.85 3.21
C LEU A 95 9.07 -1.84 3.95
N THR A 96 9.11 -1.94 5.27
CA THR A 96 9.89 -1.05 6.14
C THR A 96 11.22 -1.69 6.57
N LEU A 97 12.07 -0.93 7.27
CA LEU A 97 13.37 -1.33 7.82
C LEU A 97 14.49 -1.53 6.79
N ASN A 98 14.29 -1.11 5.54
CA ASN A 98 15.20 -1.40 4.43
C ASN A 98 15.47 -2.90 4.20
N GLU A 99 14.64 -3.76 4.78
CA GLU A 99 14.71 -5.20 4.58
C GLU A 99 13.86 -5.58 3.37
N ARG A 100 14.22 -6.68 2.71
CA ARG A 100 13.55 -7.16 1.50
C ARG A 100 13.48 -8.68 1.53
N PRO A 101 12.37 -9.28 1.09
CA PRO A 101 12.30 -10.70 0.86
C PRO A 101 13.38 -11.15 -0.13
N GLY A 102 13.83 -12.40 0.01
CA GLY A 102 14.75 -12.99 -0.96
C GLY A 102 14.17 -13.02 -2.37
N GLU A 103 15.05 -13.13 -3.37
CA GLU A 103 14.70 -13.11 -4.79
C GLU A 103 13.65 -14.18 -5.17
N GLU A 104 13.72 -15.36 -4.55
CA GLU A 104 12.74 -16.43 -4.75
C GLU A 104 11.33 -16.01 -4.32
N ILE A 105 11.21 -15.28 -3.20
CA ILE A 105 9.93 -14.76 -2.72
C ILE A 105 9.42 -13.64 -3.62
N LEU A 106 10.27 -12.71 -4.05
CA LEU A 106 9.89 -11.65 -4.98
C LEU A 106 9.44 -12.21 -6.33
N THR A 107 10.11 -13.24 -6.83
CA THR A 107 9.74 -13.94 -8.07
C THR A 107 8.37 -14.62 -7.93
N LEU A 108 8.12 -15.29 -6.80
CA LEU A 108 6.81 -15.86 -6.51
C LEU A 108 5.73 -14.78 -6.43
N ALA A 109 5.98 -13.72 -5.67
CA ALA A 109 5.09 -12.58 -5.49
C ALA A 109 4.69 -11.93 -6.82
N ALA A 110 5.67 -11.70 -7.71
CA ALA A 110 5.44 -11.12 -9.03
C ALA A 110 4.47 -11.93 -9.89
N ARG A 111 4.51 -13.26 -9.77
CA ARG A 111 3.64 -14.18 -10.51
C ARG A 111 2.26 -14.33 -9.87
N LEU A 112 2.18 -14.18 -8.55
CA LEU A 112 0.97 -14.40 -7.77
C LEU A 112 -0.03 -13.26 -7.97
N ALA A 113 0.44 -12.01 -8.00
CA ALA A 113 -0.40 -10.84 -8.26
C ALA A 113 0.33 -9.86 -9.20
N PRO A 114 0.38 -10.17 -10.52
CA PRO A 114 1.05 -9.33 -11.50
C PRO A 114 0.54 -7.88 -11.48
N GLY A 115 1.46 -6.92 -11.56
CA GLY A 115 1.16 -5.49 -11.54
C GLY A 115 0.91 -4.90 -10.14
N THR A 116 0.67 -5.72 -9.10
CA THR A 116 0.48 -5.20 -7.74
C THR A 116 1.81 -4.71 -7.16
N PRO A 117 1.90 -3.44 -6.72
CA PRO A 117 3.16 -2.84 -6.32
C PRO A 117 3.65 -3.36 -4.97
N VAL A 118 4.96 -3.60 -4.89
CA VAL A 118 5.70 -3.85 -3.65
C VAL A 118 6.83 -2.85 -3.58
N VAL A 119 6.80 -1.98 -2.57
CA VAL A 119 7.73 -0.86 -2.40
C VAL A 119 8.52 -1.05 -1.12
N SER A 120 9.81 -0.75 -1.13
CA SER A 120 10.69 -0.83 0.04
C SER A 120 11.18 0.56 0.42
N VAL A 121 11.10 0.90 1.70
CA VAL A 121 11.58 2.17 2.26
C VAL A 121 12.62 1.91 3.34
N ALA A 122 13.56 2.84 3.49
CA ALA A 122 14.61 2.73 4.51
C ALA A 122 14.10 2.99 5.94
N GLY A 123 12.99 3.74 6.07
CA GLY A 123 12.39 4.10 7.35
C GLY A 123 11.91 2.90 8.17
N GLY A 124 11.97 3.03 9.50
CA GLY A 124 11.37 2.07 10.41
C GLY A 124 9.84 2.17 10.44
N SER A 125 9.16 1.13 10.92
CA SER A 125 7.70 1.02 10.79
C SER A 125 6.92 2.18 11.43
N PHE A 126 7.30 2.63 12.62
CA PHE A 126 6.60 3.75 13.28
C PHE A 126 6.87 5.11 12.61
N PRO A 127 8.12 5.53 12.32
CA PRO A 127 8.37 6.75 11.55
C PRO A 127 7.65 6.76 10.20
N THR A 128 7.72 5.65 9.45
CA THR A 128 7.00 5.52 8.18
C THR A 128 5.48 5.67 8.37
N ALA A 129 4.91 5.06 9.41
CA ALA A 129 3.48 5.23 9.73
C ALA A 129 3.13 6.69 9.98
N ALA A 130 3.94 7.39 10.78
CA ALA A 130 3.71 8.80 11.11
C ALA A 130 3.75 9.69 9.86
N GLU A 131 4.67 9.45 8.93
CA GLU A 131 4.72 10.16 7.65
C GLU A 131 3.49 9.86 6.78
N LEU A 132 3.09 8.58 6.66
CA LEU A 132 1.90 8.17 5.91
C LEU A 132 0.62 8.87 6.38
N PHE A 133 0.44 9.04 7.70
CA PHE A 133 -0.74 9.74 8.25
C PHE A 133 -0.82 11.23 7.91
N THR A 134 0.27 11.81 7.41
CA THR A 134 0.30 13.21 6.97
C THR A 134 0.20 13.36 5.45
N LEU A 135 0.18 12.26 4.70
CA LEU A 135 0.10 12.29 3.25
C LEU A 135 -1.35 12.43 2.78
N GLU A 136 -1.57 13.43 1.95
CA GLU A 136 -2.81 13.64 1.20
C GLU A 136 -2.47 13.58 -0.30
N GLY A 137 -3.38 12.99 -1.08
CA GLY A 137 -3.33 12.98 -2.53
C GLY A 137 -3.37 14.41 -3.08
N LYS A 138 -2.52 14.68 -4.06
CA LYS A 138 -2.44 15.96 -4.78
C LYS A 138 -2.88 15.82 -6.23
#